data_AF-A0A821MV11-F1
#
_entry.id   AF-A0A821MV11-F1
#
_cell.length_a   1.000
_cell.length_b   1.000
_cell.length_c   1.000
_cell.angle_alpha   90.00
_cell.angle_beta   90.00
_cell.angle_gamma   90.00
#
_symmetry.space_group_name_H-M   'P 1'
#
loop_
_entity.id
_entity.type
_entity.pdbx_description
1 polymer ?
#
loop_
_entity_poly.entity_id
_entity_poly.type
_entity_poly.pdbx_seq_one_letter_code
_entity_poly.pdbx_strand_id
1 'polypeptide(L)'
;AAGGTKIRIQNLAFDKHLDLFSTMKIFFGKQQCHIIEVNTNEIICINQACKNDFEQLELSIQVNNNIWQLEQTYFQCKSNPMVFDWYPKKSIL
;
A
#
# COMPACT_ATOMS: atom_id res chain seq x y z
N ALA A 1 0.29 13.64 -3.55
CA ALA A 1 0.87 13.00 -2.34
C ALA A 1 2.12 12.16 -2.63
N ALA A 2 3.15 12.18 -1.77
CA ALA A 2 4.50 11.62 -2.02
C ALA A 2 4.63 10.07 -2.06
N GLY A 3 3.61 9.30 -1.65
CA GLY A 3 3.69 7.82 -1.61
C GLY A 3 4.71 7.30 -0.59
N GLY A 4 5.19 6.07 -0.76
CA GLY A 4 6.26 5.50 0.09
C GLY A 4 5.80 4.90 1.43
N THR A 5 4.49 4.84 1.66
CA THR A 5 3.90 4.23 2.86
C THR A 5 4.02 2.72 2.80
N LYS A 6 4.57 2.12 3.86
CA LYS A 6 4.54 0.67 4.08
C LYS A 6 3.13 0.26 4.50
N ILE A 7 2.41 -0.41 3.61
CA ILE A 7 1.05 -0.89 3.82
C ILE A 7 1.08 -2.37 4.15
N ARG A 8 0.31 -2.76 5.16
CA ARG A 8 0.08 -4.15 5.55
C ARG A 8 -1.38 -4.51 5.23
N ILE A 9 -1.58 -5.54 4.43
CA ILE A 9 -2.89 -6.10 4.09
C ILE A 9 -2.97 -7.48 4.75
N GLN A 10 -3.95 -7.70 5.63
CA GLN A 10 -4.06 -8.92 6.44
C GLN A 10 -5.37 -9.67 6.16
N ASN A 11 -5.49 -10.87 6.73
CA ASN A 11 -6.66 -11.75 6.60
C ASN A 11 -6.93 -12.20 5.16
N LEU A 12 -5.86 -12.28 4.37
CA LEU A 12 -5.90 -12.85 3.04
C LEU A 12 -5.65 -14.35 3.21
N ALA A 13 -6.68 -15.18 3.08
CA ALA A 13 -6.57 -16.63 3.21
C ALA A 13 -5.88 -17.23 1.96
N PHE A 14 -4.58 -16.96 1.80
CA PHE A 14 -3.82 -17.44 0.66
C PHE A 14 -3.49 -18.92 0.79
N ASP A 15 -3.68 -19.64 -0.30
CA ASP A 15 -3.22 -21.03 -0.40
C ASP A 15 -1.68 -21.05 -0.40
N LYS A 16 -1.10 -21.77 0.57
CA LYS A 16 0.36 -21.88 0.78
C LYS A 16 1.08 -22.56 -0.40
N HIS A 17 0.35 -23.19 -1.31
CA HIS A 17 0.90 -23.95 -2.43
C HIS A 17 1.15 -23.13 -3.70
N LEU A 18 0.61 -21.91 -3.79
CA LEU A 18 0.95 -21.03 -4.90
C LEU A 18 2.24 -20.27 -4.62
N ASP A 19 3.16 -20.30 -5.58
CA ASP A 19 4.27 -19.35 -5.65
C ASP A 19 3.72 -17.96 -6.00
N LEU A 20 3.01 -17.37 -5.04
CA LEU A 20 2.25 -16.13 -5.19
C LEU A 20 3.16 -14.94 -5.47
N PHE A 21 4.44 -15.03 -5.09
CA PHE A 21 5.36 -13.91 -5.19
C PHE A 21 5.63 -13.48 -6.63
N SER A 22 5.68 -14.43 -7.57
CA SER A 22 5.98 -14.14 -8.99
C SER A 22 4.75 -13.71 -9.80
N THR A 23 3.55 -13.97 -9.31
CA THR A 23 2.30 -13.80 -10.07
C THR A 23 1.32 -12.81 -9.45
N MET A 24 1.56 -12.38 -8.22
CA MET A 24 0.70 -11.45 -7.50
C MET A 24 1.09 -9.99 -7.74
N LYS A 25 0.07 -9.16 -7.97
CA LYS A 25 0.18 -7.70 -8.03
C LYS A 25 -0.91 -7.10 -7.16
N ILE A 26 -0.55 -6.07 -6.41
CA ILE A 26 -1.48 -5.32 -5.57
C ILE A 26 -1.66 -3.94 -6.19
N PHE A 27 -2.89 -3.47 -6.27
CA PHE A 27 -3.19 -2.16 -6.81
C PHE A 27 -4.05 -1.34 -5.86
N PHE A 28 -3.71 -0.06 -5.75
CA PHE A 28 -4.55 0.98 -5.18
C PHE A 28 -5.04 1.86 -6.35
N GLY A 29 -6.31 1.70 -6.73
CA GLY A 29 -6.85 2.22 -7.98
C GLY A 29 -6.07 1.68 -9.18
N LYS A 30 -5.41 2.58 -9.93
CA LYS A 30 -4.58 2.23 -11.09
C LYS A 30 -3.08 2.10 -10.76
N GLN A 31 -2.70 2.23 -9.49
CA GLN A 31 -1.31 2.28 -9.07
C GLN A 31 -0.88 0.95 -8.46
N GLN A 32 0.14 0.33 -9.05
CA GLN A 32 0.69 -0.90 -8.50
C GLN A 32 1.49 -0.61 -7.22
N CYS A 33 1.18 -1.32 -6.14
CA CYS A 33 1.97 -1.33 -4.91
C CYS A 33 3.20 -2.24 -5.10
N HIS A 34 4.37 -1.77 -4.65
CA HIS A 34 5.59 -2.55 -4.72
C HIS A 34 5.64 -3.56 -3.56
N ILE A 35 5.40 -4.83 -3.84
CA ILE A 35 5.41 -5.90 -2.84
C ILE A 35 6.83 -6.08 -2.31
N ILE A 36 6.95 -6.08 -0.99
CA ILE A 36 8.23 -6.30 -0.28
C ILE A 36 8.23 -7.61 0.52
N GLU A 37 7.06 -8.08 0.95
CA GLU A 37 6.92 -9.33 1.70
C GLU A 37 5.55 -9.94 1.46
N VAL A 38 5.50 -11.26 1.34
CA VAL A 38 4.26 -12.04 1.26
C VAL A 38 4.40 -13.22 2.21
N ASN A 39 3.41 -13.39 3.07
CA ASN A 39 3.24 -14.62 3.83
C ASN A 39 1.79 -15.10 3.70
N THR A 40 1.46 -16.16 4.43
CA THR A 40 0.18 -16.87 4.26
C THR A 40 -1.02 -16.06 4.73
N ASN A 41 -0.81 -15.02 5.55
CA ASN A 41 -1.88 -14.26 6.19
C ASN A 41 -1.80 -12.76 5.88
N GLU A 42 -0.64 -12.28 5.42
CA GLU A 42 -0.39 -10.87 5.16
C GLU A 42 0.46 -10.61 3.92
N ILE A 43 0.22 -9.45 3.32
CA ILE A 43 1.07 -8.86 2.29
C ILE A 43 1.56 -7.53 2.80
N ILE A 44 2.83 -7.26 2.60
CA ILE A 44 3.42 -5.96 2.85
C ILE A 44 3.91 -5.39 1.53
N CYS A 45 3.50 -4.15 1.25
CA CYS A 45 3.89 -3.46 0.03
C CYS A 45 4.10 -1.95 0.29
N ILE A 46 4.79 -1.28 -0.63
CA ILE A 46 5.03 0.17 -0.59
C ILE A 46 4.20 0.82 -1.70
N ASN A 47 3.33 1.77 -1.33
CA ASN A 47 2.48 2.44 -2.30
C ASN A 47 3.24 3.49 -3.12
N GLN A 48 2.70 3.81 -4.28
CA GLN A 48 3.17 4.93 -5.10
C GLN A 48 2.48 6.25 -4.72
N ALA A 49 2.98 7.33 -5.30
CA ALA A 49 2.46 8.68 -5.12
C ALA A 49 1.01 8.77 -5.66
N CYS A 50 0.08 9.23 -4.81
CA CYS A 50 -1.27 9.53 -5.27
C CYS A 50 -1.26 10.70 -6.25
N LYS A 51 -2.10 10.61 -7.29
CA LYS A 51 -2.25 11.68 -8.29
C LYS A 51 -2.87 12.92 -7.69
N ASN A 52 -3.94 12.74 -6.92
CA ASN A 52 -4.65 13.82 -6.25
C ASN A 52 -4.55 13.68 -4.74
N ASP A 53 -4.52 14.81 -4.06
CA ASP A 53 -4.69 14.83 -2.62
C ASP A 53 -6.15 14.49 -2.29
N PHE A 54 -6.37 13.74 -1.20
CA PHE A 54 -7.70 13.30 -0.75
C PHE A 54 -8.45 12.33 -1.69
N GLU A 55 -7.80 11.78 -2.71
CA GLU A 55 -8.34 10.68 -3.52
C GLU A 55 -8.54 9.42 -2.67
N GLN A 56 -9.65 8.71 -2.93
CA GLN A 56 -9.89 7.38 -2.39
C GLN A 56 -9.56 6.35 -3.46
N LEU A 57 -8.63 5.45 -3.16
CA LEU A 57 -8.16 4.41 -4.08
C LEU A 57 -8.66 3.04 -3.61
N GLU A 58 -9.47 2.39 -4.42
CA GLU A 58 -9.95 1.03 -4.15
C GLU A 58 -8.79 0.03 -4.18
N LEU A 59 -8.84 -0.96 -3.30
CA LEU A 59 -7.84 -2.01 -3.26
C LEU A 59 -8.25 -3.17 -4.18
N SER A 60 -7.33 -3.59 -5.04
CA SER A 60 -7.48 -4.82 -5.82
C SER A 60 -6.22 -5.66 -5.79
N ILE A 61 -6.42 -6.98 -5.86
CA ILE A 61 -5.38 -7.99 -5.85
C ILE A 61 -5.51 -8.76 -7.15
N GLN A 62 -4.44 -8.76 -7.95
CA GLN A 62 -4.35 -9.59 -9.14
C GLN A 62 -3.42 -10.76 -8.84
N VAL A 63 -3.86 -11.99 -9.10
CA VAL A 63 -3.00 -13.17 -9.13
C VAL A 63 -3.23 -13.88 -10.45
N ASN A 64 -2.15 -14.07 -11.22
CA ASN A 64 -2.23 -14.49 -12.62
C ASN A 64 -3.11 -13.52 -13.43
N ASN A 65 -4.22 -14.02 -14.00
CA ASN A 65 -5.19 -13.24 -14.77
C ASN A 65 -6.48 -12.94 -13.99
N ASN A 66 -6.57 -13.36 -12.73
CA ASN A 66 -7.74 -13.11 -11.90
C ASN A 66 -7.52 -11.85 -11.08
N ILE A 67 -8.51 -10.96 -11.07
CA ILE A 67 -8.52 -9.74 -10.28
C ILE A 67 -9.63 -9.85 -9.25
N TRP A 68 -9.27 -9.70 -7.98
CA TRP A 68 -10.21 -9.60 -6.87
C TRP A 68 -10.22 -8.17 -6.36
N GLN A 69 -11.38 -7.54 -6.42
CA GLN A 69 -11.61 -6.24 -5.84
C GLN A 69 -12.13 -6.44 -4.41
N LEU A 70 -11.46 -5.80 -3.44
CA LEU A 70 -11.84 -5.91 -2.03
C LEU A 70 -12.87 -4.82 -1.73
N GLU A 71 -14.15 -5.23 -1.67
CA GLU A 71 -15.24 -4.32 -1.33
C GLU A 71 -15.00 -3.63 0.01
N GLN A 72 -15.43 -2.37 0.11
CA GLN A 72 -15.36 -1.56 1.33
C GLN A 72 -13.95 -1.32 1.88
N THR A 73 -12.90 -1.70 1.14
CA THR A 73 -11.50 -1.48 1.52
C THR A 73 -10.85 -0.49 0.57
N TYR A 74 -10.32 0.60 1.12
CA TYR A 74 -9.70 1.67 0.34
C TYR A 74 -8.47 2.24 1.00
N PHE A 75 -7.58 2.80 0.19
CA PHE A 75 -6.50 3.65 0.64
C PHE A 75 -6.89 5.11 0.44
N GLN A 76 -6.86 5.88 1.53
CA GLN A 76 -7.18 7.30 1.50
C GLN A 76 -5.89 8.12 1.35
N CYS A 77 -5.74 8.78 0.20
CA CYS A 77 -4.66 9.71 -0.02
C CYS A 77 -4.82 10.95 0.87
N LYS A 78 -3.70 11.53 1.30
CA LYS A 78 -3.63 12.75 2.10
C LYS A 78 -2.61 13.70 1.47
N SER A 79 -2.80 15.00 1.69
CA SER A 79 -1.82 16.00 1.29
C SER A 79 -0.47 15.75 1.96
N ASN A 80 0.60 16.23 1.31
CA ASN A 80 1.94 16.13 1.88
C ASN A 80 2.00 16.90 3.21
N PRO A 81 2.56 16.32 4.29
CA PRO A 81 2.70 17.03 5.55
C PRO A 81 3.66 18.21 5.39
N MET A 82 3.33 19.30 6.06
CA MET A 82 4.19 20.48 6.16
C MET A 82 4.62 20.66 7.61
N VAL A 83 5.92 20.89 7.82
CA VAL A 83 6.48 21.21 9.14
C VAL A 83 6.56 22.72 9.24
N PHE A 84 5.83 23.30 10.19
CA PHE A 84 5.80 24.76 10.40
C PHE A 84 6.71 25.22 11.54
N ASP A 85 6.98 24.37 12.51
CA ASP A 85 7.89 24.63 13.63
C ASP A 85 8.43 23.30 14.18
N TRP A 86 9.54 23.36 14.92
CA TRP A 86 10.10 22.20 15.62
C TRP A 86 10.75 22.63 16.94
N TYR A 87 10.74 21.73 17.92
CA TYR A 87 11.34 21.97 19.23
C TYR A 87 12.05 20.71 19.75
N PRO A 88 13.24 20.86 20.38
CA PRO A 88 13.99 22.09 20.61
C PRO A 88 14.67 22.64 19.34
N LYS A 89 14.88 23.96 19.27
CA LYS A 89 15.54 24.61 18.11
C LYS A 89 17.06 24.42 18.06
N LYS A 90 17.65 23.85 19.11
CA LYS A 90 19.08 23.51 19.20
C LYS A 90 19.22 22.14 19.85
N SER A 91 20.10 21.31 19.30
CA SER A 91 20.60 20.12 19.98
C SER A 91 21.91 20.48 20.70
N ILE A 92 22.11 19.98 21.91
CA ILE A 92 23.41 20.04 22.59
C ILE A 92 24.12 18.74 22.20
N LEU A 93 25.09 18.85 21.29
CA LEU A 93 26.04 17.79 20.95
C LEU A 93 27.31 18.00 21.79
#